data_AF-A0A7C6UG80-F1
#
_entry.id   AF-A0A7C6UG80-F1
#
_cell.length_a   1.000
_cell.length_b   1.000
_cell.length_c   1.000
_cell.angle_alpha   90.00
_cell.angle_beta   90.00
_cell.angle_gamma   90.00
#
_symmetry.space_group_name_H-M   'P 1'
#
loop_
_entity.id
_entity.type
_entity.pdbx_description
1 polymer ?
#
loop_
_entity_poly.entity_id
_entity_poly.type
_entity_poly.pdbx_seq_one_letter_code
_entity_poly.pdbx_strand_id
1 'polypeptide(L)'
;MALINFDCPECGHNLEVDEGGAGFIVKCPECDNPLKIPPLPRQRRYRKYMFAGATLLTIALLLGANLWLHTLAQKIKQRLQSTESALAQTIEQNQALIMAQDSQLAALKTDFARVSAAVQANTALGQAALAAIGAAEELAHELEVTTTALLRSSTNEQVRLLREDMAKRIEAAKNSLPASPKISDLPPGQGIQGRLIIFPVLPGLEGQKLRENAEVTGIEDGRVSVRFPGGTATYRLTELHPGVAAYLPVDPVLVLPRKQWAGEVSRIHQTLAARRDQHLNELRAAIEDNLPAAK
;
A
#
# COMPACT_ATOMS: atom_id res chain seq x y z
N MET A 1 81.36 61.58 42.06
CA MET A 1 82.36 61.16 43.06
C MET A 1 82.05 61.95 44.30
N ALA A 2 81.91 61.32 45.47
CA ALA A 2 81.58 62.04 46.69
C ALA A 2 82.88 62.41 47.39
N LEU A 3 83.04 63.67 47.78
CA LEU A 3 84.23 64.17 48.45
C LEU A 3 83.95 64.23 49.96
N ILE A 4 84.95 63.88 50.78
CA ILE A 4 84.85 63.95 52.25
C ILE A 4 85.59 65.21 52.69
N ASN A 5 84.84 66.20 53.18
CA ASN A 5 85.39 67.42 53.76
C ASN A 5 85.54 67.26 55.26
N PHE A 6 86.74 67.51 55.78
CA PHE A 6 86.99 67.56 57.22
C PHE A 6 88.10 68.59 57.53
N ASP A 7 88.01 69.22 58.69
CA ASP A 7 88.97 70.25 59.13
C ASP A 7 90.13 69.64 59.93
N CYS A 8 91.34 70.14 59.74
CA CYS A 8 92.50 69.74 60.53
C CYS A 8 92.37 70.29 61.97
N PRO A 9 92.44 69.45 63.02
CA PRO A 9 92.24 69.89 64.41
C PRO A 9 93.35 70.81 64.92
N GLU A 10 94.54 70.77 64.33
CA GLU A 10 95.71 71.56 64.78
C GLU A 10 95.79 72.95 64.11
N CYS A 11 95.42 73.06 62.83
CA CYS A 11 95.51 74.34 62.09
C CYS A 11 94.16 74.89 61.62
N GLY A 12 93.07 74.13 61.75
CA GLY A 12 91.73 74.53 61.32
C GLY A 12 91.54 74.61 59.80
N HIS A 13 92.53 74.20 58.99
CA HIS A 13 92.42 74.22 57.54
C HIS A 13 91.53 73.08 57.04
N ASN A 14 90.56 73.40 56.16
CA ASN A 14 89.64 72.41 55.58
C ASN A 14 90.34 71.62 54.48
N LEU A 15 90.34 70.29 54.60
CA LEU A 15 90.92 69.39 53.62
C LEU A 15 89.82 68.55 52.97
N GLU A 16 89.89 68.45 51.65
CA GLU A 16 88.98 67.66 50.83
C GLU A 16 89.71 66.43 50.29
N VAL A 17 89.24 65.23 50.65
CA VAL A 17 89.86 63.96 50.23
C VAL A 17 88.81 63.05 49.59
N ASP A 18 89.20 62.37 48.49
CA ASP A 18 88.34 61.42 47.78
C ASP A 18 88.06 60.16 48.62
N GLU A 19 86.96 59.44 48.34
CA GLU A 19 86.53 58.26 49.09
C GLU A 19 87.62 57.17 49.21
N GLY A 20 88.57 57.13 48.27
CA GLY A 20 89.72 56.22 48.29
C GLY A 20 90.76 56.50 49.38
N GLY A 21 90.80 57.72 49.93
CA GLY A 21 91.70 58.12 51.02
C GLY A 21 91.15 57.85 52.42
N ALA A 22 89.90 57.40 52.55
CA ALA A 22 89.27 57.16 53.84
C ALA A 22 89.99 56.07 54.65
N GLY A 23 90.48 56.43 55.84
CA GLY A 23 91.21 55.54 56.76
C GLY A 23 92.74 55.60 56.68
N PHE A 24 93.32 56.35 55.74
CA PHE A 24 94.77 56.57 55.67
C PHE A 24 95.24 57.72 56.59
N ILE A 25 96.52 57.68 56.96
CA ILE A 25 97.19 58.75 57.70
C ILE A 25 97.91 59.62 56.67
N VAL A 26 97.52 60.88 56.59
CA VAL A 26 98.10 61.86 55.66
C VAL A 26 98.63 63.03 56.48
N LYS A 27 99.77 63.60 56.07
CA LYS A 27 100.31 64.80 56.71
C LYS A 27 99.52 66.02 56.25
N CYS A 28 99.18 66.91 57.19
CA CYS A 28 98.57 68.18 56.84
C CYS A 28 99.62 69.05 56.10
N PRO A 29 99.35 69.57 54.90
CA PRO A 29 100.33 70.37 54.17
C PRO A 29 100.72 71.69 54.86
N GLU A 30 99.88 72.17 55.78
CA GLU A 30 100.08 73.44 56.50
C GLU A 30 100.87 73.27 57.82
N CYS A 31 100.52 72.27 58.65
CA CYS A 31 101.16 72.06 59.95
C CYS A 31 102.06 70.83 60.03
N ASP A 32 102.18 70.07 58.93
CA ASP A 32 102.99 68.85 58.74
C ASP A 32 102.74 67.71 59.75
N ASN A 33 101.74 67.88 60.63
CA ASN A 33 101.32 66.90 61.60
C ASN A 33 100.49 65.78 60.93
N PRO A 34 100.71 64.50 61.27
CA PRO A 34 99.98 63.38 60.72
C PRO A 34 98.55 63.31 61.28
N LEU A 35 97.54 63.37 60.42
CA LEU A 35 96.12 63.23 60.77
C LEU A 35 95.54 61.94 60.18
N LYS A 36 94.63 61.29 60.92
CA LYS A 36 93.93 60.08 60.49
C LYS A 36 92.49 60.39 60.07
N ILE A 37 92.16 60.09 58.81
CA ILE A 37 90.82 60.34 58.25
C ILE A 37 89.82 59.28 58.80
N PRO A 38 88.63 59.66 59.28
CA PRO A 38 87.64 58.72 59.81
C PRO A 38 87.16 57.74 58.72
N PRO A 39 87.00 56.45 59.04
CA PRO A 39 86.55 55.44 58.07
C PRO A 39 85.05 55.60 57.75
N LEU A 40 84.70 55.42 56.48
CA LEU A 40 83.31 55.45 56.00
C LEU A 40 82.43 54.32 56.60
N PRO A 41 81.12 54.55 56.84
CA PRO A 41 80.22 53.56 57.45
C PRO A 41 79.89 52.36 56.53
N ARG A 42 79.95 51.13 57.08
CA ARG A 42 79.81 49.82 56.38
C ARG A 42 78.45 49.52 55.72
N GLN A 43 77.40 50.33 55.92
CA GLN A 43 76.01 50.00 55.56
C GLN A 43 75.69 49.96 54.05
N ARG A 44 76.55 50.47 53.17
CA ARG A 44 76.28 50.52 51.71
C ARG A 44 76.45 49.19 50.96
N ARG A 45 77.04 48.15 51.58
CA ARG A 45 77.40 46.90 50.88
C ARG A 45 76.26 45.87 50.80
N TYR A 46 75.35 45.81 51.79
CA TYR A 46 74.23 44.85 51.81
C TYR A 46 73.09 45.20 50.84
N ARG A 47 72.90 46.48 50.54
CA ARG A 47 71.82 46.95 49.64
C ARG A 47 72.01 46.47 48.20
N LYS A 48 73.26 46.26 47.76
CA LYS A 48 73.57 45.74 46.40
C LYS A 48 73.19 44.27 46.22
N TYR A 49 73.34 43.44 47.26
CA TYR A 49 73.00 42.01 47.19
C TYR A 49 71.49 41.75 47.25
N MET A 50 70.74 42.53 48.04
CA MET A 50 69.27 42.42 48.11
C MET A 50 68.59 42.76 46.77
N PHE A 51 69.04 43.80 46.07
CA PHE A 51 68.52 44.12 44.74
C PHE A 51 68.86 43.05 43.70
N ALA A 52 70.07 42.47 43.75
CA ALA A 52 70.45 41.37 42.86
C ALA A 52 69.66 40.07 43.13
N GLY A 53 69.36 39.77 44.40
CA GLY A 53 68.52 38.63 44.76
C GLY A 53 67.06 38.81 44.30
N ALA A 54 66.51 40.01 44.46
CA ALA A 54 65.15 40.33 44.02
C ALA A 54 64.98 40.23 42.50
N THR A 55 65.97 40.69 41.71
CA THR A 55 65.91 40.59 40.24
C THR A 55 66.05 39.16 39.74
N LEU A 56 66.88 38.32 40.36
CA LEU A 56 66.97 36.90 40.00
C LEU A 56 65.66 36.16 40.30
N LEU A 57 64.99 36.50 41.40
CA LEU A 57 63.72 35.88 41.79
C LEU A 57 62.58 36.29 40.84
N THR A 58 62.52 37.55 40.41
CA THR A 58 61.53 37.98 39.39
C THR A 58 61.80 37.34 38.03
N ILE A 59 63.06 37.20 37.62
CA ILE A 59 63.42 36.48 36.39
C ILE A 59 62.98 35.01 36.48
N ALA A 60 63.24 34.33 37.61
CA ALA A 60 62.81 32.96 37.82
C ALA A 60 61.28 32.80 37.78
N LEU A 61 60.54 33.74 38.38
CA LEU A 61 59.08 33.78 38.33
C LEU A 61 58.55 33.98 36.91
N LEU A 62 59.14 34.90 36.14
CA LEU A 62 58.78 35.14 34.75
C LEU A 62 59.05 33.91 33.87
N LEU A 63 60.19 33.24 34.08
CA LEU A 63 60.51 32.00 33.38
C LEU A 63 59.54 30.87 33.73
N GLY A 64 59.19 30.72 35.02
CA GLY A 64 58.20 29.76 35.48
C GLY A 64 56.80 30.01 34.90
N ALA A 65 56.35 31.26 34.89
CA ALA A 65 55.08 31.66 34.29
C ALA A 65 55.04 31.41 32.77
N ASN A 66 56.15 31.69 32.07
CA ASN A 66 56.27 31.44 30.64
C ASN A 66 56.20 29.93 30.31
N LEU A 67 56.91 29.10 31.08
CA LEU A 67 56.83 27.63 30.98
C LEU A 67 55.40 27.13 31.24
N TRP A 68 54.73 27.65 32.27
CA TRP A 68 53.35 27.25 32.59
C TRP A 68 52.37 27.63 31.46
N LEU A 69 52.45 28.85 30.94
CA LEU A 69 51.67 29.29 29.77
C LEU A 69 51.92 28.40 28.55
N HIS A 70 53.17 27.98 28.33
CA HIS A 70 53.50 27.09 27.23
C HIS A 70 52.86 25.71 27.38
N THR A 71 52.82 25.14 28.59
CA THR A 71 52.15 23.86 28.86
C THR A 71 50.63 23.97 28.73
N LEU A 72 50.03 25.08 29.14
CA LEU A 72 48.59 25.34 28.94
C LEU A 72 48.25 25.48 27.46
N ALA A 73 49.05 26.21 26.70
CA ALA A 73 48.88 26.35 25.25
C ALA A 73 48.94 24.98 24.55
N GLN A 74 49.86 24.10 24.97
CA GLN A 74 49.94 22.73 24.44
C GLN A 74 48.69 21.90 24.78
N LYS A 75 48.19 21.95 26.02
CA LYS A 75 46.95 21.24 26.41
C LYS A 75 45.73 21.76 25.64
N ILE A 76 45.63 23.07 25.44
CA ILE A 76 44.57 23.69 24.64
C ILE A 76 44.65 23.22 23.18
N LYS A 77 45.86 23.21 22.60
CA LYS A 77 46.08 22.75 21.22
C LYS A 77 45.70 21.27 21.06
N GLN A 78 46.07 20.41 22.02
CA GLN A 78 45.67 19.00 22.02
C GLN A 78 44.14 18.82 22.11
N ARG A 79 43.46 19.60 22.97
CA ARG A 79 42.00 19.58 23.06
C ARG A 79 41.35 20.02 21.76
N LEU A 80 41.83 21.12 21.17
CA LEU A 80 41.37 21.61 19.85
C LEU A 80 41.51 20.54 18.76
N GLN A 81 42.66 19.87 18.67
CA GLN A 81 42.88 18.80 17.71
C GLN A 81 41.94 17.59 17.93
N SER A 82 41.70 17.22 19.19
CA SER A 82 40.74 16.14 19.51
C SER A 82 39.29 16.51 19.20
N THR A 83 38.90 17.77 19.41
CA THR A 83 37.55 18.26 19.08
C THR A 83 37.35 18.42 17.58
N GLU A 84 38.38 18.84 16.85
CA GLU A 84 38.35 19.01 15.40
C GLU A 84 38.17 17.67 14.68
N SER A 85 38.89 16.64 15.12
CA SER A 85 38.73 15.27 14.57
C SER A 85 37.37 14.65 14.92
N ALA A 86 36.86 14.84 16.14
CA ALA A 86 35.51 14.39 16.50
C ALA A 86 34.42 15.11 15.69
N LEU A 87 34.59 16.41 15.44
CA LEU A 87 33.67 17.20 14.62
C LEU A 87 33.73 16.76 13.14
N ALA A 88 34.92 16.49 12.60
CA ALA A 88 35.06 15.94 11.25
C ALA A 88 34.35 14.59 11.11
N GLN A 89 34.52 13.69 12.09
CA GLN A 89 33.87 12.38 12.08
C GLN A 89 32.34 12.48 12.16
N THR A 90 31.80 13.39 12.97
CA THR A 90 30.34 13.61 13.05
C THR A 90 29.77 14.23 11.77
N ILE A 91 30.51 15.12 11.11
CA ILE A 91 30.12 15.64 9.79
C ILE A 91 30.05 14.51 8.76
N GLU A 92 31.06 13.65 8.71
CA GLU A 92 31.11 12.51 7.78
C GLU A 92 29.95 11.53 8.05
N GLN A 93 29.66 11.20 9.31
CA GLN A 93 28.53 10.36 9.70
C GLN A 93 27.18 10.97 9.29
N ASN A 94 26.99 12.27 9.49
CA ASN A 94 25.76 12.96 9.09
C ASN A 94 25.60 13.01 7.56
N GLN A 95 26.70 13.24 6.82
CA GLN A 95 26.68 13.18 5.36
C GLN A 95 26.29 11.79 4.86
N ALA A 96 26.85 10.73 5.44
CA ALA A 96 26.49 9.36 5.09
C ALA A 96 24.99 9.06 5.38
N LEU A 97 24.47 9.56 6.50
CA LEU A 97 23.05 9.42 6.85
C LEU A 97 22.14 10.13 5.84
N ILE A 98 22.49 11.36 5.44
CA ILE A 98 21.73 12.14 4.46
C ILE A 98 21.72 11.41 3.11
N MET A 99 22.88 10.94 2.64
CA MET A 99 22.97 10.17 1.40
C MET A 99 22.13 8.88 1.45
N ALA A 100 22.10 8.20 2.60
CA ALA A 100 21.25 7.02 2.80
C ALA A 100 19.76 7.37 2.73
N GLN A 101 19.32 8.45 3.38
CA GLN A 101 17.93 8.93 3.34
C GLN A 101 17.51 9.37 1.94
N ASP A 102 18.38 10.09 1.21
CA ASP A 102 18.11 10.51 -0.16
C ASP A 102 17.95 9.32 -1.11
N SER A 103 18.76 8.26 -0.93
CA SER A 103 18.62 7.02 -1.70
C SER A 103 17.28 6.32 -1.43
N GLN A 104 16.82 6.31 -0.17
CA GLN A 104 15.51 5.76 0.21
C GLN A 104 14.36 6.60 -0.36
N LEU A 105 14.46 7.92 -0.29
CA LEU A 105 13.48 8.82 -0.90
C LEU A 105 13.41 8.64 -2.42
N ALA A 106 14.55 8.44 -3.09
CA ALA A 106 14.58 8.14 -4.51
C ALA A 106 13.88 6.80 -4.83
N ALA A 107 14.17 5.74 -4.06
CA ALA A 107 13.51 4.43 -4.22
C ALA A 107 11.99 4.53 -4.01
N LEU A 108 11.53 5.18 -2.93
CA LEU A 108 10.11 5.38 -2.66
C LEU A 108 9.40 6.19 -3.74
N LYS A 109 10.06 7.21 -4.30
CA LYS A 109 9.52 7.97 -5.45
C LYS A 109 9.36 7.08 -6.68
N THR A 110 10.31 6.19 -6.96
CA THR A 110 10.19 5.25 -8.08
C THR A 110 9.09 4.21 -7.87
N ASP A 111 8.90 3.74 -6.64
CA ASP A 111 7.83 2.81 -6.29
C ASP A 111 6.46 3.48 -6.39
N PHE A 112 6.34 4.71 -5.88
CA PHE A 112 5.12 5.50 -6.03
C PHE A 112 4.77 5.75 -7.50
N ALA A 113 5.76 6.08 -8.33
CA ALA A 113 5.55 6.26 -9.78
C ALA A 113 5.10 4.96 -10.47
N ARG A 114 5.62 3.80 -10.05
CA ARG A 114 5.19 2.49 -10.57
C ARG A 114 3.76 2.17 -10.16
N VAL A 115 3.41 2.39 -8.89
CA VAL A 115 2.05 2.15 -8.38
C VAL A 115 1.06 3.11 -9.02
N SER A 116 1.39 4.39 -9.17
CA SER A 116 0.50 5.36 -9.82
C SER A 116 0.27 5.04 -11.29
N ALA A 117 1.31 4.63 -12.03
CA ALA A 117 1.17 4.16 -13.41
C ALA A 117 0.29 2.90 -13.52
N ALA A 118 0.45 1.94 -12.59
CA ALA A 118 -0.39 0.75 -12.54
C ALA A 118 -1.87 1.08 -12.23
N VAL A 119 -2.12 2.01 -11.30
CA VAL A 119 -3.47 2.50 -11.01
C VAL A 119 -4.09 3.17 -12.24
N GLN A 120 -3.33 4.04 -12.94
CA GLN A 120 -3.80 4.67 -14.17
C GLN A 120 -4.13 3.64 -15.26
N ALA A 121 -3.26 2.64 -15.46
CA ALA A 121 -3.53 1.56 -16.40
C ALA A 121 -4.79 0.77 -16.04
N ASN A 122 -4.98 0.43 -14.76
CA ASN A 122 -6.20 -0.25 -14.29
C ASN A 122 -7.46 0.61 -14.48
N THR A 123 -7.38 1.92 -14.23
CA THR A 123 -8.51 2.82 -14.48
C THR A 123 -8.86 2.90 -15.97
N ALA A 124 -7.86 2.95 -16.85
CA ALA A 124 -8.08 2.95 -18.29
C ALA A 124 -8.69 1.63 -18.77
N LEU A 125 -8.25 0.49 -18.21
CA LEU A 125 -8.84 -0.82 -18.49
C LEU A 125 -10.30 -0.90 -18.03
N GLY A 126 -10.62 -0.43 -16.83
CA GLY A 126 -12.01 -0.41 -16.36
C GLY A 126 -12.90 0.52 -17.17
N GLN A 127 -12.41 1.69 -17.59
CA GLN A 127 -13.12 2.58 -18.52
C GLN A 127 -13.36 1.93 -19.88
N ALA A 128 -12.35 1.25 -20.45
CA ALA A 128 -12.49 0.52 -21.69
C ALA A 128 -13.50 -0.63 -21.58
N ALA A 129 -13.52 -1.31 -20.44
CA ALA A 129 -14.48 -2.37 -20.17
C ALA A 129 -15.92 -1.85 -20.02
N LEU A 130 -16.12 -0.70 -19.35
CA LEU A 130 -17.43 -0.03 -19.31
C LEU A 130 -17.89 0.43 -20.70
N ALA A 131 -16.99 0.95 -21.53
CA ALA A 131 -17.30 1.31 -22.92
C ALA A 131 -17.70 0.08 -23.74
N ALA A 132 -17.01 -1.05 -23.55
CA ALA A 132 -17.36 -2.32 -24.20
C ALA A 132 -18.74 -2.84 -23.76
N ILE A 133 -19.11 -2.71 -22.48
CA ILE A 133 -20.47 -3.04 -22.01
C ILE A 133 -21.51 -2.12 -22.67
N GLY A 134 -21.24 -0.81 -22.75
CA GLY A 134 -22.14 0.12 -23.44
C GLY A 134 -22.38 -0.27 -24.91
N ALA A 135 -21.31 -0.63 -25.63
CA ALA A 135 -21.43 -1.14 -27.00
C ALA A 135 -22.19 -2.47 -27.08
N ALA A 136 -22.03 -3.36 -26.09
CA ALA A 136 -22.77 -4.61 -26.01
C ALA A 136 -24.27 -4.40 -25.76
N GLU A 137 -24.65 -3.41 -24.94
CA GLU A 137 -26.04 -3.01 -24.72
C GLU A 137 -26.69 -2.47 -26.00
N GLU A 138 -25.97 -1.62 -26.75
CA GLU A 138 -26.45 -1.09 -28.03
C GLU A 138 -26.68 -2.22 -29.05
N LEU A 139 -25.70 -3.11 -29.21
CA LEU A 139 -25.83 -4.29 -30.08
C LEU A 139 -26.98 -5.19 -29.62
N ALA A 140 -27.15 -5.39 -28.31
CA ALA A 140 -28.23 -6.19 -27.75
C ALA A 140 -29.61 -5.59 -28.08
N HIS A 141 -29.73 -4.27 -28.08
CA HIS A 141 -30.94 -3.56 -28.47
C HIS A 141 -31.24 -3.73 -29.97
N GLU A 142 -30.24 -3.56 -30.84
CA GLU A 142 -30.40 -3.78 -32.29
C GLU A 142 -30.80 -5.24 -32.60
N LEU A 143 -30.17 -6.19 -31.93
CA LEU A 143 -30.50 -7.62 -32.03
C LEU A 143 -31.93 -7.90 -31.56
N GLU A 144 -32.42 -7.21 -30.53
CA GLU A 144 -33.79 -7.37 -30.05
C GLU A 144 -34.81 -6.87 -31.07
N VAL A 145 -34.57 -5.71 -31.68
CA VAL A 145 -35.43 -5.15 -32.73
C VAL A 145 -35.49 -6.09 -33.93
N THR A 146 -34.34 -6.56 -34.41
CA THR A 146 -34.24 -7.48 -35.55
C THR A 146 -34.86 -8.85 -35.23
N THR A 147 -34.61 -9.39 -34.04
CA THR A 147 -35.21 -10.67 -33.60
C THR A 147 -36.73 -10.55 -33.47
N THR A 148 -37.25 -9.44 -32.94
CA THR A 148 -38.68 -9.20 -32.85
C THR A 148 -39.31 -9.13 -34.24
N ALA A 149 -38.67 -8.47 -35.21
CA ALA A 149 -39.12 -8.43 -36.59
C ALA A 149 -39.10 -9.83 -37.24
N LEU A 150 -38.04 -10.62 -37.00
CA LEU A 150 -37.92 -11.99 -37.50
C LEU A 150 -38.99 -12.91 -36.90
N LEU A 151 -39.20 -12.84 -35.58
CA LEU A 151 -40.22 -13.62 -34.90
C LEU A 151 -41.62 -13.26 -35.40
N ARG A 152 -41.90 -11.99 -35.73
CA ARG A 152 -43.20 -11.60 -36.31
C ARG A 152 -43.38 -12.11 -37.74
N SER A 153 -42.31 -12.24 -38.52
CA SER A 153 -42.36 -12.61 -39.94
C SER A 153 -42.19 -14.11 -40.21
N SER A 154 -41.59 -14.89 -39.30
CA SER A 154 -41.26 -16.31 -39.52
C SER A 154 -41.96 -17.24 -38.52
N THR A 155 -42.95 -18.00 -39.00
CA THR A 155 -43.63 -19.04 -38.20
C THR A 155 -42.68 -20.16 -37.77
N ASN A 156 -41.68 -20.50 -38.59
CA ASN A 156 -40.71 -21.54 -38.25
C ASN A 156 -39.85 -21.15 -37.06
N GLU A 157 -39.44 -19.88 -36.97
CA GLU A 157 -38.67 -19.37 -35.84
C GLU A 157 -39.49 -19.33 -34.56
N GLN A 158 -40.78 -18.94 -34.66
CA GLN A 158 -41.70 -19.00 -33.51
C GLN A 158 -41.83 -20.44 -32.97
N VAL A 159 -42.04 -21.42 -33.85
CA VAL A 159 -42.19 -22.83 -33.46
C VAL A 159 -40.88 -23.38 -32.89
N ARG A 160 -39.72 -23.02 -33.45
CA ARG A 160 -38.41 -23.41 -32.93
C ARG A 160 -38.21 -22.91 -31.50
N LEU A 161 -38.45 -21.62 -31.26
CA LEU A 161 -38.31 -21.02 -29.93
C LEU A 161 -39.26 -21.64 -28.91
N LEU A 162 -40.52 -21.87 -29.29
CA LEU A 162 -41.50 -22.57 -28.45
C LEU A 162 -41.06 -23.99 -28.12
N ARG A 163 -40.54 -24.74 -29.10
CA ARG A 163 -40.10 -26.12 -28.90
C ARG A 163 -38.96 -26.20 -27.90
N GLU A 164 -37.97 -25.33 -28.05
CA GLU A 164 -36.82 -25.26 -27.13
C GLU A 164 -37.25 -24.91 -25.69
N ASP A 165 -38.15 -23.94 -25.53
CA ASP A 165 -38.64 -23.53 -24.22
C ASP A 165 -39.55 -24.60 -23.58
N MET A 166 -40.47 -25.18 -24.35
CA MET A 166 -41.33 -26.27 -23.86
C MET A 166 -40.50 -27.50 -23.46
N ALA A 167 -39.45 -27.85 -24.21
CA ALA A 167 -38.56 -28.94 -23.84
C ALA A 167 -37.91 -28.69 -22.46
N LYS A 168 -37.44 -27.47 -22.19
CA LYS A 168 -36.88 -27.10 -20.88
C LYS A 168 -37.91 -27.21 -19.76
N ARG A 169 -39.15 -26.78 -20.00
CA ARG A 169 -40.24 -26.88 -19.00
C ARG A 169 -40.66 -28.30 -18.72
N ILE A 170 -40.74 -29.12 -19.77
CA ILE A 170 -41.07 -30.54 -19.65
C ILE A 170 -39.99 -31.24 -18.82
N GLU A 171 -38.71 -30.96 -19.08
CA GLU A 171 -37.61 -31.54 -18.29
C GLU A 171 -37.60 -31.03 -16.84
N ALA A 172 -37.90 -29.75 -16.60
CA ALA A 172 -38.05 -29.23 -15.24
C ALA A 172 -39.24 -29.86 -14.50
N ALA A 173 -40.37 -30.02 -15.19
CA ALA A 173 -41.61 -30.60 -14.65
C ALA A 173 -41.54 -32.12 -14.47
N LYS A 174 -40.61 -32.79 -15.13
CA LYS A 174 -40.34 -34.22 -14.94
C LYS A 174 -40.00 -34.55 -13.48
N ASN A 175 -39.28 -33.65 -12.81
CA ASN A 175 -38.87 -33.80 -11.42
C ASN A 175 -39.98 -33.46 -10.42
N SER A 176 -41.06 -32.80 -10.85
CA SER A 176 -42.20 -32.46 -9.99
C SER A 176 -43.35 -33.48 -10.07
N LEU A 177 -43.13 -34.62 -10.73
CA LEU A 177 -44.13 -35.68 -10.77
C LEU A 177 -44.28 -36.35 -9.39
N PRO A 178 -45.51 -36.69 -8.96
CA PRO A 178 -45.76 -37.32 -7.67
C PRO A 178 -45.14 -38.72 -7.56
N ALA A 179 -44.98 -39.42 -8.69
CA ALA A 179 -44.30 -40.70 -8.78
C ALA A 179 -43.71 -40.86 -10.18
N SER A 180 -42.51 -41.42 -10.27
CA SER A 180 -41.90 -41.74 -11.56
C SER A 180 -42.69 -42.86 -12.27
N PRO A 181 -42.89 -42.76 -13.59
CA PRO A 181 -43.54 -43.83 -14.35
C PRO A 181 -42.66 -45.09 -14.38
N LYS A 182 -43.31 -46.26 -14.36
CA LYS A 182 -42.66 -47.54 -14.63
C LYS A 182 -42.61 -47.74 -16.14
N ILE A 183 -41.41 -47.91 -16.68
CA ILE A 183 -41.17 -48.11 -18.11
C ILE A 183 -40.63 -49.52 -18.28
N SER A 184 -41.27 -50.33 -19.13
CA SER A 184 -40.79 -51.67 -19.48
C SER A 184 -40.83 -51.86 -21.00
N ASP A 185 -39.81 -52.50 -21.56
CA ASP A 185 -39.75 -52.78 -22.99
C ASP A 185 -40.73 -53.90 -23.36
N LEU A 186 -41.37 -53.75 -24.52
CA LEU A 186 -42.31 -54.71 -25.09
C LEU A 186 -41.82 -55.23 -26.44
N PRO A 187 -42.31 -56.41 -26.89
CA PRO A 187 -42.07 -56.90 -28.23
C PRO A 187 -42.50 -55.87 -29.30
N PRO A 188 -41.83 -55.84 -30.46
CA PRO A 188 -42.16 -54.91 -31.55
C PRO A 188 -43.63 -55.06 -31.97
N GLY A 189 -44.32 -53.93 -32.15
CA GLY A 189 -45.75 -53.88 -32.47
C GLY A 189 -46.66 -53.76 -31.24
N GLN A 190 -46.13 -53.75 -30.02
CA GLN A 190 -46.87 -53.48 -28.79
C GLN A 190 -46.36 -52.21 -28.08
N GLY A 191 -47.27 -51.50 -27.41
CA GLY A 191 -46.95 -50.28 -26.67
C GLY A 191 -46.58 -49.08 -27.56
N ILE A 192 -46.06 -48.03 -26.94
CA ILE A 192 -45.67 -46.79 -27.61
C ILE A 192 -44.17 -46.87 -27.89
N GLN A 193 -43.81 -46.96 -29.17
CA GLN A 193 -42.42 -47.17 -29.61
C GLN A 193 -41.73 -48.39 -28.96
N GLY A 194 -42.49 -49.48 -28.76
CA GLY A 194 -41.96 -50.69 -28.13
C GLY A 194 -41.80 -50.57 -26.60
N ARG A 195 -42.41 -49.58 -25.96
CA ARG A 195 -42.38 -49.39 -24.51
C ARG A 195 -43.78 -49.37 -23.91
N LEU A 196 -43.91 -50.01 -22.75
CA LEU A 196 -45.04 -49.91 -21.85
C LEU A 196 -44.74 -48.85 -20.81
N ILE A 197 -45.58 -47.81 -20.73
CA ILE A 197 -45.42 -46.72 -19.77
C ILE A 197 -46.61 -46.75 -18.82
N ILE A 198 -46.34 -47.01 -17.54
CA ILE A 198 -47.37 -47.06 -16.50
C ILE A 198 -47.10 -45.94 -15.50
N PHE A 199 -48.04 -45.01 -15.38
CA PHE A 199 -48.02 -43.96 -14.36
C PHE A 199 -48.73 -44.48 -13.10
N PRO A 200 -48.03 -44.63 -11.96
CA PRO A 200 -48.68 -45.04 -10.70
C PRO A 200 -49.79 -44.07 -10.29
N VAL A 201 -49.55 -42.78 -10.52
CA VAL A 201 -50.53 -41.71 -10.41
C VAL A 201 -50.36 -40.85 -11.66
N LEU A 202 -51.44 -40.67 -12.43
CA LEU A 202 -51.46 -39.76 -13.58
C LEU A 202 -51.89 -38.35 -13.12
N PRO A 203 -50.96 -37.39 -13.07
CA PRO A 203 -51.27 -36.02 -12.67
C PRO A 203 -51.87 -35.22 -13.84
N GLY A 204 -52.89 -34.41 -13.54
CA GLY A 204 -53.42 -33.36 -14.40
C GLY A 204 -52.61 -32.06 -14.30
N LEU A 205 -53.06 -31.02 -14.99
CA LEU A 205 -52.35 -29.73 -15.15
C LEU A 205 -51.83 -29.13 -13.82
N GLU A 206 -52.60 -29.20 -12.75
CA GLU A 206 -52.27 -28.63 -11.43
C GLU A 206 -51.75 -29.69 -10.44
N GLY A 207 -51.28 -30.84 -10.93
CA GLY A 207 -50.89 -31.97 -10.09
C GLY A 207 -52.09 -32.75 -9.53
N GLN A 208 -53.32 -32.37 -9.92
CA GLN A 208 -54.53 -33.11 -9.55
C GLN A 208 -54.40 -34.57 -9.98
N LYS A 209 -54.65 -35.48 -9.05
CA LYS A 209 -54.68 -36.91 -9.35
C LYS A 209 -55.87 -37.24 -10.24
N LEU A 210 -55.61 -37.55 -11.51
CA LEU A 210 -56.67 -37.94 -12.46
C LEU A 210 -56.99 -39.43 -12.33
N ARG A 211 -55.97 -40.29 -12.38
CA ARG A 211 -56.11 -41.75 -12.36
C ARG A 211 -54.93 -42.42 -11.64
N GLU A 212 -55.14 -43.64 -11.16
CA GLU A 212 -54.11 -44.52 -10.61
C GLU A 212 -53.79 -45.65 -11.57
N ASN A 213 -52.53 -46.09 -11.59
CA ASN A 213 -52.05 -47.19 -12.42
C ASN A 213 -52.48 -47.05 -13.89
N ALA A 214 -52.30 -45.84 -14.43
CA ALA A 214 -52.68 -45.52 -15.79
C ALA A 214 -51.61 -46.00 -16.77
N GLU A 215 -51.96 -46.97 -17.59
CA GLU A 215 -51.14 -47.48 -18.69
C GLU A 215 -51.40 -46.65 -19.95
N VAL A 216 -50.35 -46.12 -20.59
CA VAL A 216 -50.50 -45.36 -21.83
C VAL A 216 -50.58 -46.32 -23.01
N THR A 217 -51.74 -46.37 -23.69
CA THR A 217 -52.02 -47.33 -24.76
C THR A 217 -51.81 -46.76 -26.16
N GLY A 218 -51.89 -45.43 -26.33
CA GLY A 218 -51.73 -44.79 -27.64
C GLY A 218 -51.61 -43.28 -27.53
N ILE A 219 -51.00 -42.68 -28.54
CA ILE A 219 -50.88 -41.23 -28.69
C ILE A 219 -51.22 -40.86 -30.13
N GLU A 220 -52.22 -40.01 -30.30
CA GLU A 220 -52.69 -39.56 -31.61
C GLU A 220 -53.13 -38.10 -31.52
N ASP A 221 -52.61 -37.25 -32.41
CA ASP A 221 -52.99 -35.82 -32.53
C ASP A 221 -53.00 -35.03 -31.21
N GLY A 222 -52.00 -35.26 -30.35
CA GLY A 222 -51.89 -34.58 -29.04
C GLY A 222 -52.91 -35.07 -28.01
N ARG A 223 -53.55 -36.22 -28.25
CA ARG A 223 -54.37 -36.94 -27.28
C ARG A 223 -53.64 -38.19 -26.81
N VAL A 224 -53.79 -38.48 -25.53
CA VAL A 224 -53.16 -39.61 -24.85
C VAL A 224 -54.27 -40.54 -24.39
N SER A 225 -54.33 -41.74 -24.96
CA SER A 225 -55.24 -42.79 -24.53
C SER A 225 -54.59 -43.59 -23.42
N VAL A 226 -55.30 -43.73 -22.30
CA VAL A 226 -54.83 -44.46 -21.13
C VAL A 226 -55.84 -45.54 -20.72
N ARG A 227 -55.32 -46.68 -20.30
CA ARG A 227 -56.07 -47.80 -19.71
C ARG A 227 -55.81 -47.85 -18.21
N PHE A 228 -56.85 -48.10 -17.43
CA PHE A 228 -56.79 -48.22 -15.97
C PHE A 228 -57.80 -49.28 -15.50
N PRO A 229 -57.79 -49.72 -14.22
CA PRO A 229 -58.65 -50.82 -13.76
C PRO A 229 -60.16 -50.63 -13.98
N GLY A 230 -60.62 -49.37 -14.09
CA GLY A 230 -62.01 -49.01 -14.32
C GLY A 230 -62.40 -48.73 -15.78
N GLY A 231 -61.49 -48.93 -16.75
CA GLY A 231 -61.79 -48.73 -18.18
C GLY A 231 -60.69 -47.98 -18.94
N THR A 232 -61.08 -47.31 -20.02
CA THR A 232 -60.20 -46.51 -20.88
C THR A 232 -60.66 -45.07 -20.93
N ALA A 233 -59.72 -44.12 -20.93
CA ALA A 233 -59.99 -42.70 -21.09
C ALA A 233 -58.98 -42.06 -22.05
N THR A 234 -59.38 -40.96 -22.67
CA THR A 234 -58.52 -40.17 -23.54
C THR A 234 -58.44 -38.76 -23.00
N TYR A 235 -57.21 -38.28 -22.80
CA TYR A 235 -56.93 -36.94 -22.29
C TYR A 235 -56.22 -36.12 -23.36
N ARG A 236 -56.42 -34.81 -23.38
CA ARG A 236 -55.57 -33.93 -24.19
C ARG A 236 -54.24 -33.75 -23.48
N LEU A 237 -53.13 -33.65 -24.23
CA LEU A 237 -51.82 -33.41 -23.65
C LEU A 237 -51.78 -32.10 -22.84
N THR A 238 -52.61 -31.11 -23.21
CA THR A 238 -52.81 -29.83 -22.51
C THR A 238 -53.55 -29.96 -21.17
N GLU A 239 -54.23 -31.08 -20.90
CA GLU A 239 -54.95 -31.35 -19.65
C GLU A 239 -54.07 -32.12 -18.64
N LEU A 240 -52.99 -32.72 -19.12
CA LEU A 240 -52.04 -33.49 -18.33
C LEU A 240 -50.94 -32.58 -17.77
N HIS A 241 -50.32 -33.03 -16.69
CA HIS A 241 -49.14 -32.35 -16.16
C HIS A 241 -48.00 -32.35 -17.22
N PRO A 242 -47.28 -31.24 -17.44
CA PRO A 242 -46.23 -31.15 -18.48
C PRO A 242 -45.14 -32.22 -18.35
N GLY A 243 -44.81 -32.63 -17.12
CA GLY A 243 -43.84 -33.70 -16.86
C GLY A 243 -44.24 -35.07 -17.42
N VAL A 244 -45.53 -35.32 -17.70
CA VAL A 244 -45.98 -36.54 -18.38
C VAL A 244 -45.45 -36.58 -19.81
N ALA A 245 -45.44 -35.44 -20.50
CA ALA A 245 -44.94 -35.34 -21.87
C ALA A 245 -43.44 -35.70 -21.99
N ALA A 246 -42.66 -35.60 -20.90
CA ALA A 246 -41.24 -35.96 -20.89
C ALA A 246 -40.98 -37.44 -21.21
N TYR A 247 -41.98 -38.29 -20.98
CA TYR A 247 -41.90 -39.73 -21.20
C TYR A 247 -42.60 -40.19 -22.47
N LEU A 248 -43.29 -39.28 -23.17
CA LEU A 248 -44.05 -39.58 -24.36
C LEU A 248 -43.29 -39.11 -25.61
N PRO A 249 -43.32 -39.84 -26.73
CA PRO A 249 -42.70 -39.43 -27.98
C PRO A 249 -43.56 -38.40 -28.73
N VAL A 250 -43.77 -37.25 -28.11
CA VAL A 250 -44.58 -36.15 -28.65
C VAL A 250 -43.73 -34.90 -28.84
N ASP A 251 -44.08 -34.07 -29.83
CA ASP A 251 -43.47 -32.75 -29.97
C ASP A 251 -43.82 -31.90 -28.72
N PRO A 252 -42.83 -31.34 -28.00
CA PRO A 252 -43.05 -30.49 -26.83
C PRO A 252 -44.08 -29.39 -27.02
N VAL A 253 -44.21 -28.86 -28.24
CA VAL A 253 -45.14 -27.76 -28.54
C VAL A 253 -46.61 -28.20 -28.40
N LEU A 254 -46.92 -29.50 -28.51
CA LEU A 254 -48.27 -30.03 -28.33
C LEU A 254 -48.80 -29.91 -26.91
N VAL A 255 -47.93 -29.66 -25.92
CA VAL A 255 -48.33 -29.39 -24.53
C VAL A 255 -49.08 -28.05 -24.40
N LEU A 256 -48.90 -27.14 -25.37
CA LEU A 256 -49.50 -25.81 -25.36
C LEU A 256 -50.60 -25.66 -26.44
N PRO A 257 -51.79 -25.16 -26.11
CA PRO A 257 -52.83 -24.83 -27.10
C PRO A 257 -52.34 -23.83 -28.15
N ARG A 258 -52.62 -24.09 -29.44
CA ARG A 258 -52.21 -23.21 -30.56
C ARG A 258 -52.59 -21.74 -30.41
N LYS A 259 -53.77 -21.46 -29.83
CA LYS A 259 -54.23 -20.09 -29.57
C LYS A 259 -53.35 -19.30 -28.58
N GLN A 260 -52.52 -19.99 -27.79
CA GLN A 260 -51.61 -19.38 -26.81
C GLN A 260 -50.18 -19.21 -27.33
N TRP A 261 -49.84 -19.77 -28.50
CA TRP A 261 -48.47 -19.79 -29.01
C TRP A 261 -47.89 -18.38 -29.21
N ALA A 262 -48.63 -17.46 -29.84
CA ALA A 262 -48.12 -16.11 -30.10
C ALA A 262 -47.84 -15.30 -28.82
N GLY A 263 -48.75 -15.40 -27.83
CA GLY A 263 -48.55 -14.77 -26.52
C GLY A 263 -47.36 -15.37 -25.79
N GLU A 264 -47.21 -16.70 -25.89
CA GLU A 264 -46.12 -17.41 -25.24
C GLU A 264 -44.75 -17.12 -25.87
N VAL A 265 -44.65 -17.07 -27.20
CA VAL A 265 -43.43 -16.63 -27.91
C VAL A 265 -43.01 -15.24 -27.42
N SER A 266 -43.96 -14.31 -27.35
CA SER A 266 -43.69 -12.93 -26.90
C SER A 266 -43.17 -12.93 -25.47
N ARG A 267 -43.79 -13.72 -24.59
CA ARG A 267 -43.37 -13.83 -23.18
C ARG A 267 -41.99 -14.47 -23.02
N ILE A 268 -41.70 -15.54 -23.77
CA ILE A 268 -40.38 -16.20 -23.76
C ILE A 268 -39.32 -15.19 -24.21
N HIS A 269 -39.56 -14.50 -25.32
CA HIS A 269 -38.63 -13.50 -25.84
C HIS A 269 -38.37 -12.38 -24.83
N GLN A 270 -39.41 -11.81 -24.22
CA GLN A 270 -39.28 -10.81 -23.16
C GLN A 270 -38.49 -11.32 -21.95
N THR A 271 -38.73 -12.58 -21.55
CA THR A 271 -38.00 -13.20 -20.43
C THR A 271 -36.51 -13.38 -20.75
N LEU A 272 -36.18 -13.78 -21.98
CA LEU A 272 -34.79 -13.91 -22.43
C LEU A 272 -34.09 -12.54 -22.52
N ALA A 273 -34.78 -11.53 -23.05
CA ALA A 273 -34.27 -10.15 -23.08
C ALA A 273 -34.01 -9.63 -21.67
N ALA A 274 -34.99 -9.75 -20.76
CA ALA A 274 -34.84 -9.33 -19.37
C ALA A 274 -33.67 -10.02 -18.65
N ARG A 275 -33.46 -11.33 -18.88
CA ARG A 275 -32.32 -12.06 -18.30
C ARG A 275 -30.98 -11.58 -18.86
N ARG A 276 -30.91 -11.30 -20.16
CA ARG A 276 -29.70 -10.74 -20.79
C ARG A 276 -29.39 -9.36 -20.20
N ASP A 277 -30.39 -8.49 -20.10
CA ASP A 277 -30.22 -7.13 -19.59
C ASP A 277 -29.83 -7.14 -18.10
N GLN A 278 -30.42 -8.04 -17.30
CA GLN A 278 -29.97 -8.29 -15.93
C GLN A 278 -28.50 -8.69 -15.88
N HIS A 279 -28.07 -9.61 -16.74
CA HIS A 279 -26.67 -10.06 -16.78
C HIS A 279 -25.70 -8.92 -17.17
N LEU A 280 -26.07 -8.08 -18.14
CA LEU A 280 -25.27 -6.90 -18.51
C LEU A 280 -25.16 -5.90 -17.35
N ASN A 281 -26.26 -5.68 -16.62
CA ASN A 281 -26.26 -4.84 -15.43
C ASN A 281 -25.37 -5.41 -14.31
N GLU A 282 -25.43 -6.72 -14.06
CA GLU A 282 -24.54 -7.40 -13.10
C GLU A 282 -23.06 -7.26 -13.48
N LEU A 283 -22.73 -7.40 -14.77
CA LEU A 283 -21.37 -7.19 -15.27
C LEU A 283 -20.92 -5.73 -15.12
N ARG A 284 -21.79 -4.76 -15.41
CA ARG A 284 -21.49 -3.33 -15.20
C ARG A 284 -21.19 -3.06 -13.74
N ALA A 285 -22.08 -3.47 -12.83
CA ALA A 285 -21.90 -3.28 -11.40
C ALA A 285 -20.58 -3.91 -10.90
N ALA A 286 -20.26 -5.13 -11.35
CA ALA A 286 -19.02 -5.79 -11.00
C ALA A 286 -17.77 -5.02 -11.48
N ILE A 287 -17.82 -4.35 -12.64
CA ILE A 287 -16.70 -3.52 -13.13
C ILE A 287 -16.61 -2.22 -12.33
N GLU A 288 -17.74 -1.57 -12.06
CA GLU A 288 -17.80 -0.35 -11.26
C GLU A 288 -17.27 -0.56 -9.84
N ASP A 289 -17.59 -1.68 -9.20
CA ASP A 289 -17.08 -2.05 -7.87
C ASP A 289 -15.55 -2.22 -7.84
N ASN A 290 -14.92 -2.55 -8.97
CA ASN A 290 -13.47 -2.71 -9.09
C ASN A 290 -12.75 -1.41 -9.51
N LEU A 291 -13.48 -0.37 -9.90
CA LEU A 291 -12.91 0.93 -10.22
C LEU A 291 -12.69 1.75 -8.94
N PRO A 292 -11.56 2.46 -8.81
CA PRO A 292 -11.38 3.36 -7.68
C PRO A 292 -12.49 4.43 -7.71
N ALA A 293 -13.14 4.66 -6.57
CA ALA A 293 -14.17 5.68 -6.44
C ALA A 293 -13.64 7.01 -7.00
N ALA A 294 -14.34 7.54 -8.02
CA ALA A 294 -14.03 8.85 -8.57
C ALA A 294 -14.19 9.88 -7.43
N LYS A 295 -13.06 10.39 -6.94
CA LYS A 295 -13.03 11.47 -5.95
C LYS A 295 -13.34 12.81 -6.59
#